data_AF-W8X3V3-F1
#
_entry.id   AF-W8X3V3-F1
#
_cell.length_a   1.000
_cell.length_b   1.000
_cell.length_c   1.000
_cell.angle_alpha   90.00
_cell.angle_beta   90.00
_cell.angle_gamma   90.00
#
_symmetry.space_group_name_H-M   'P 1'
#
loop_
_entity.id
_entity.type
_entity.pdbx_description
1 polymer ?
#
loop_
_entity_poly.entity_id
_entity_poly.type
_entity_poly.pdbx_seq_one_letter_code
_entity_poly.pdbx_strand_id
1 'polypeptide(L)'
;MGSAAIRLKTAPEADTPYASQEAWKAAARDAYPQFERIMGAARPRAGFLTSDNAIVFGAVHGRRAMGVAMIDPYTAQPRAFFIYDDLLLARIVALHRSLFLPRPVAGPVLAVCGLVLLVSMATGAWLWWPRGPAAGRWRRGLTMRRQSRGLRRCRELHDITAGYLFFPLLVLALTGTWLARPEWFAWLDPDGSLKPMASALHARLMLGLAGEAIAFVAGLALPVLYVSGLLMWWKKKRRGP
;
A
#
# COMPACT_ATOMS: atom_id res chain seq x y z
N MET A 1 -6.66 -1.28 22.18
CA MET A 1 -5.96 -2.58 22.21
C MET A 1 -4.61 -2.35 22.87
N GLY A 2 -4.37 -2.92 24.05
CA GLY A 2 -3.12 -2.70 24.80
C GLY A 2 -1.91 -3.34 24.12
N SER A 3 -0.72 -2.74 24.26
CA SER A 3 0.52 -3.22 23.63
C SER A 3 0.93 -4.65 24.02
N ALA A 4 0.38 -5.16 25.14
CA ALA A 4 0.57 -6.53 25.63
C ALA A 4 -0.01 -7.61 24.72
N ALA A 5 -0.98 -7.30 23.86
CA ALA A 5 -1.59 -8.28 22.95
C ALA A 5 -0.75 -8.57 21.69
N ILE A 6 0.26 -7.73 21.40
CA ILE A 6 1.06 -7.78 20.17
C ILE A 6 2.49 -8.29 20.44
N ARG A 7 3.01 -8.12 21.66
CA ARG A 7 4.33 -8.68 22.04
C ARG A 7 4.16 -10.11 22.57
N LEU A 8 4.89 -11.04 21.96
CA LEU A 8 5.12 -12.36 22.52
C LEU A 8 5.62 -12.29 23.97
N LYS A 9 5.24 -13.27 24.79
CA LYS A 9 6.16 -13.75 25.83
C LYS A 9 7.35 -14.39 25.08
N THR A 10 8.57 -14.00 25.44
CA THR A 10 9.81 -14.63 24.98
C THR A 10 9.67 -16.15 24.94
N ALA A 11 10.34 -16.81 23.98
CA ALA A 11 10.38 -18.27 23.90
C ALA A 11 10.66 -18.85 25.31
N PRO A 12 9.95 -19.90 25.75
CA PRO A 12 10.15 -20.48 27.07
C PRO A 12 11.62 -20.81 27.31
N GLU A 13 12.28 -21.39 26.29
CA GLU A 13 13.72 -21.70 26.23
C GLU A 13 14.25 -21.58 24.78
N ALA A 14 15.57 -21.51 24.61
CA ALA A 14 16.20 -21.57 23.29
C ALA A 14 15.84 -22.91 22.59
N ASP A 15 15.58 -22.86 21.28
CA ASP A 15 15.22 -24.02 20.43
C ASP A 15 13.94 -24.78 20.80
N THR A 16 13.05 -24.19 21.62
CA THR A 16 11.72 -24.77 21.85
C THR A 16 10.97 -24.90 20.51
N PRO A 17 10.47 -26.09 20.13
CA PRO A 17 9.71 -26.24 18.91
C PRO A 17 8.34 -25.56 19.02
N TYR A 18 7.85 -25.03 17.91
CA TYR A 18 6.48 -24.54 17.82
C TYR A 18 5.47 -25.68 18.00
N ALA A 19 4.34 -25.37 18.62
CA ALA A 19 3.17 -26.25 18.58
C ALA A 19 2.69 -26.44 17.14
N SER A 20 1.98 -27.53 16.89
CA SER A 20 1.50 -27.87 15.55
C SER A 20 0.45 -26.86 15.06
N GLN A 21 0.33 -26.69 13.74
CA GLN A 21 -0.73 -25.84 13.18
C GLN A 21 -2.13 -26.37 13.55
N GLU A 22 -2.30 -27.67 13.72
CA GLU A 22 -3.56 -28.24 14.21
C GLU A 22 -3.85 -27.82 15.65
N ALA A 23 -2.84 -27.79 16.53
CA ALA A 23 -3.00 -27.31 17.90
C ALA A 23 -3.43 -25.83 17.94
N TRP A 24 -2.82 -24.99 17.10
CA TRP A 24 -3.23 -23.59 16.97
C TRP A 24 -4.67 -23.44 16.49
N LYS A 25 -5.06 -24.21 15.46
CA LYS A 25 -6.42 -24.19 14.91
C LYS A 25 -7.45 -24.71 15.90
N ALA A 26 -7.12 -25.76 16.66
CA ALA A 26 -7.97 -26.30 17.71
C ALA A 26 -8.18 -25.26 18.82
N ALA A 27 -7.10 -24.71 19.36
CA ALA A 27 -7.18 -23.68 20.39
C ALA A 27 -7.97 -22.44 19.94
N ALA A 28 -7.79 -22.01 18.68
CA ALA A 28 -8.57 -20.91 18.12
C ALA A 28 -10.06 -21.24 17.98
N ARG A 29 -10.41 -22.47 17.61
CA ARG A 29 -11.80 -22.93 17.49
C ARG A 29 -12.49 -22.95 18.85
N ASP A 30 -11.79 -23.43 19.87
CA ASP A 30 -12.34 -23.58 21.21
C ASP A 30 -12.49 -22.23 21.92
N ALA A 31 -11.52 -21.33 21.72
CA ALA A 31 -11.52 -20.03 22.40
C ALA A 31 -12.36 -18.96 21.71
N TYR A 32 -12.58 -19.05 20.39
CA TYR A 32 -13.22 -18.00 19.60
C TYR A 32 -14.40 -18.55 18.79
N PRO A 33 -15.59 -18.69 19.41
CA PRO A 33 -16.79 -19.19 18.75
C PRO A 33 -17.31 -18.25 17.65
N GLN A 34 -16.75 -17.05 17.51
CA GLN A 34 -17.05 -16.12 16.42
C GLN A 34 -16.59 -16.67 15.05
N PHE A 35 -15.66 -17.62 15.01
CA PHE A 35 -15.29 -18.30 13.77
C PHE A 35 -16.41 -19.22 13.30
N GLU A 36 -16.95 -18.94 12.12
CA GLU A 36 -17.83 -19.88 11.41
C GLU A 36 -17.02 -21.04 10.83
N ARG A 37 -15.87 -20.71 10.21
CA ARG A 37 -14.97 -21.69 9.61
C ARG A 37 -13.54 -21.19 9.62
N ILE A 38 -12.65 -21.97 10.22
CA ILE A 38 -11.20 -21.74 10.14
C ILE A 38 -10.72 -22.15 8.75
N MET A 39 -10.01 -21.24 8.07
CA MET A 39 -9.48 -21.45 6.73
C MET A 39 -8.01 -21.87 6.75
N GLY A 40 -7.24 -21.43 7.74
CA GLY A 40 -5.83 -21.79 7.84
C GLY A 40 -5.12 -21.16 9.03
N ALA A 41 -3.84 -21.49 9.14
CA ALA A 41 -2.93 -20.93 10.14
C ALA A 41 -1.59 -20.57 9.49
N ALA A 42 -0.97 -19.49 9.96
CA ALA A 42 0.36 -19.04 9.54
C ALA A 42 1.30 -19.02 10.76
N ARG A 43 2.55 -19.40 10.51
CA ARG A 43 3.63 -19.37 11.51
C ARG A 43 3.94 -17.93 11.93
N PRO A 44 4.62 -17.73 13.08
CA PRO A 44 5.20 -16.44 13.42
C PRO A 44 5.97 -15.82 12.25
N ARG A 45 5.76 -14.53 12.03
CA ARG A 45 6.34 -13.72 10.92
C ARG A 45 6.01 -14.23 9.53
N ALA A 46 5.10 -15.19 9.40
CA ALA A 46 4.52 -15.64 8.15
C ALA A 46 3.05 -15.20 8.08
N GLY A 47 2.57 -14.85 6.89
CA GLY A 47 1.19 -14.41 6.66
C GLY A 47 1.07 -12.94 6.28
N PHE A 48 -0.16 -12.42 6.36
CA PHE A 48 -0.54 -11.08 5.89
C PHE A 48 -0.37 -9.97 6.94
N LEU A 49 -0.19 -10.34 8.21
CA LEU A 49 0.19 -9.46 9.30
C LEU A 49 1.50 -9.97 9.89
N THR A 50 2.49 -9.10 10.04
CA THR A 50 3.72 -9.44 10.74
C THR A 50 3.43 -9.50 12.24
N SER A 51 3.46 -10.70 12.80
CA SER A 51 3.30 -10.94 14.23
C SER A 51 4.30 -11.98 14.68
N ASP A 52 4.80 -11.84 15.91
CA ASP A 52 5.57 -12.92 16.53
C ASP A 52 4.64 -14.05 17.05
N ASN A 53 3.33 -13.83 17.08
CA ASN A 53 2.34 -14.88 17.35
C ASN A 53 2.06 -15.72 16.09
N ALA A 54 1.58 -16.95 16.29
CA ALA A 54 0.92 -17.70 15.22
C ALA A 54 -0.43 -17.04 14.90
N ILE A 55 -0.79 -17.02 13.62
CA ILE A 55 -2.01 -16.39 13.12
C ILE A 55 -2.97 -17.46 12.63
N VAL A 56 -4.15 -17.56 13.22
CA VAL A 56 -5.25 -18.39 12.70
C VAL A 56 -6.30 -17.47 12.09
N PHE A 57 -6.77 -17.79 10.88
CA PHE A 57 -7.72 -16.95 10.15
C PHE A 57 -8.87 -17.77 9.56
N GLY A 58 -10.03 -17.13 9.42
CA GLY A 58 -11.26 -17.80 9.03
C GLY A 58 -12.42 -16.86 8.80
N ALA A 59 -13.54 -17.41 8.31
CA ALA A 59 -14.79 -16.68 8.14
C ALA A 59 -15.46 -16.46 9.51
N VAL A 60 -16.11 -15.31 9.69
CA VAL A 60 -16.82 -14.94 10.93
C VAL A 60 -18.31 -15.18 10.77
N HIS A 61 -18.97 -15.71 11.80
CA HIS A 61 -20.39 -15.99 11.76
C HIS A 61 -21.22 -14.73 11.51
N GLY A 62 -22.20 -14.82 10.60
CA GLY A 62 -23.14 -13.72 10.31
C GLY A 62 -22.53 -12.48 9.65
N ARG A 63 -21.23 -12.50 9.29
CA ARG A 63 -20.54 -11.40 8.62
C ARG A 63 -19.65 -11.94 7.51
N ARG A 64 -19.73 -11.33 6.33
CA ARG A 64 -18.79 -11.62 5.23
C ARG A 64 -17.43 -10.93 5.47
N ALA A 65 -16.75 -11.35 6.54
CA ALA A 65 -15.50 -10.78 7.03
C ALA A 65 -14.53 -11.88 7.48
N MET A 66 -13.24 -11.53 7.54
CA MET A 66 -12.17 -12.41 7.98
C MET A 66 -11.84 -12.15 9.45
N GLY A 67 -12.01 -13.17 10.29
CA GLY A 67 -11.56 -13.19 11.67
C GLY A 67 -10.09 -13.59 11.73
N VAL A 68 -9.38 -13.02 12.70
CA VAL A 68 -7.96 -13.30 12.93
C VAL A 68 -7.73 -13.51 14.42
N ALA A 69 -7.25 -14.69 14.77
CA ALA A 69 -6.83 -15.06 16.11
C ALA A 69 -5.29 -15.09 16.19
N MET A 70 -4.76 -14.39 17.19
CA MET A 70 -3.36 -14.44 17.60
C MET A 70 -3.21 -15.54 18.65
N ILE A 71 -2.36 -16.51 18.37
CA ILE A 71 -2.11 -17.68 19.21
C ILE A 71 -0.64 -17.72 19.59
N ASP A 72 -0.35 -18.03 20.85
CA ASP A 72 1.01 -18.27 21.30
C ASP A 72 1.61 -19.47 20.54
N PRO A 73 2.71 -19.29 19.80
CA PRO A 73 3.19 -20.30 18.87
C PRO A 73 3.76 -21.54 19.58
N TYR A 74 4.15 -21.42 20.85
CA TYR A 74 4.73 -22.53 21.63
C TYR A 74 3.66 -23.26 22.43
N THR A 75 2.80 -22.52 23.11
CA THR A 75 1.83 -23.09 24.07
C THR A 75 0.43 -23.30 23.49
N ALA A 76 0.18 -22.84 22.26
CA ALA A 76 -1.14 -22.76 21.65
C ALA A 76 -2.16 -21.93 22.46
N GLN A 77 -1.72 -21.10 23.40
CA GLN A 77 -2.62 -20.27 24.18
C GLN A 77 -3.26 -19.16 23.34
N PRO A 78 -4.59 -18.98 23.39
CA PRO A 78 -5.27 -17.86 22.75
C PRO A 78 -4.82 -16.52 23.36
N ARG A 79 -4.43 -15.56 22.51
CA ARG A 79 -3.96 -14.23 22.97
C ARG A 79 -4.93 -13.11 22.65
N ALA A 80 -5.38 -13.06 21.40
CA ALA A 80 -6.28 -12.03 20.92
C ALA A 80 -7.10 -12.53 19.74
N PHE A 81 -8.28 -11.96 19.55
CA PHE A 81 -9.10 -12.13 18.36
C PHE A 81 -9.61 -10.77 17.89
N PHE A 82 -9.60 -10.54 16.59
CA PHE A 82 -10.18 -9.36 15.98
C PHE A 82 -10.67 -9.67 14.57
N ILE A 83 -11.59 -8.83 14.10
CA ILE A 83 -12.10 -8.91 12.73
C ILE A 83 -11.22 -8.01 11.88
N TYR A 84 -10.54 -8.59 10.88
CA TYR A 84 -9.58 -7.89 10.04
C TYR A 84 -10.23 -6.71 9.31
N ASP A 85 -11.41 -6.93 8.71
CA ASP A 85 -12.14 -5.95 7.91
C ASP A 85 -12.58 -4.70 8.69
N ASP A 86 -12.64 -4.77 10.03
CA ASP A 86 -12.98 -3.63 10.88
C ASP A 86 -11.80 -2.69 11.15
N LEU A 87 -10.57 -3.12 10.86
CA LEU A 87 -9.37 -2.30 11.05
C LEU A 87 -9.32 -1.18 10.01
N LEU A 88 -9.00 0.04 10.46
CA LEU A 88 -8.79 1.18 9.55
C LEU A 88 -7.76 0.85 8.45
N LEU A 89 -6.66 0.19 8.83
CA LEU A 89 -5.64 -0.24 7.88
C LEU A 89 -6.21 -1.22 6.84
N ALA A 90 -7.04 -2.18 7.24
CA ALA A 90 -7.66 -3.12 6.31
C ALA A 90 -8.60 -2.40 5.32
N ARG A 91 -9.35 -1.39 5.80
CA ARG A 91 -10.18 -0.54 4.93
C ARG A 91 -9.34 0.26 3.94
N ILE A 92 -8.23 0.85 4.37
CA ILE A 92 -7.29 1.56 3.49
C ILE A 92 -6.68 0.59 2.46
N VAL A 93 -6.29 -0.62 2.87
CA VAL A 93 -5.76 -1.64 1.96
C VAL A 93 -6.82 -2.11 0.96
N ALA A 94 -8.07 -2.31 1.40
CA ALA A 94 -9.18 -2.66 0.52
C ALA A 94 -9.48 -1.55 -0.49
N LEU A 95 -9.44 -0.29 -0.07
CA LEU A 95 -9.51 0.86 -0.98
C LEU A 95 -8.36 0.83 -2.00
N HIS A 96 -7.12 0.66 -1.53
CA HIS A 96 -5.93 0.71 -2.39
C HIS A 96 -5.84 -0.47 -3.38
N ARG A 97 -6.24 -1.68 -2.98
CA ARG A 97 -6.10 -2.90 -3.79
C ARG A 97 -7.34 -3.24 -4.61
N SER A 98 -8.52 -2.75 -4.23
CA SER A 98 -9.75 -3.09 -4.95
C SER A 98 -10.76 -1.96 -5.06
N LEU A 99 -10.50 -0.76 -4.53
CA LEU A 99 -11.46 0.35 -4.50
C LEU A 99 -12.82 -0.02 -3.89
N PHE A 100 -12.85 -1.01 -2.99
CA PHE A 100 -14.07 -1.65 -2.47
C PHE A 100 -14.97 -2.31 -3.54
N LEU A 101 -14.48 -2.50 -4.76
CA LEU A 101 -15.18 -3.17 -5.84
C LEU A 101 -14.98 -4.70 -5.80
N PRO A 102 -15.91 -5.47 -6.40
CA PRO A 102 -15.71 -6.91 -6.62
C PRO A 102 -14.48 -7.19 -7.48
N ARG A 103 -13.75 -8.27 -7.16
CA ARG A 103 -12.51 -8.68 -7.85
C ARG A 103 -12.53 -8.62 -9.39
N PRO A 104 -13.58 -9.07 -10.12
CA PRO A 104 -13.56 -9.03 -11.59
C PRO A 104 -13.53 -7.60 -12.15
N VAL A 105 -14.08 -6.62 -11.43
CA VAL A 105 -14.15 -5.22 -11.84
C VAL A 105 -13.00 -4.39 -11.24
N ALA A 106 -12.61 -4.72 -10.01
CA ALA A 106 -11.57 -4.01 -9.27
C ALA A 106 -10.23 -3.95 -10.01
N GLY A 107 -9.75 -5.08 -10.53
CA GLY A 107 -8.47 -5.16 -11.24
C GLY A 107 -8.40 -4.23 -12.45
N PRO A 108 -9.32 -4.35 -13.44
CA PRO A 108 -9.36 -3.48 -14.61
C PRO A 108 -9.43 -1.99 -14.25
N VAL A 109 -10.33 -1.62 -13.33
CA VAL A 109 -10.50 -0.22 -12.94
C VAL A 109 -9.23 0.34 -12.31
N LEU A 110 -8.61 -0.41 -11.38
CA LEU A 110 -7.38 0.01 -10.73
C LEU A 110 -6.21 0.16 -11.73
N ALA A 111 -6.10 -0.75 -12.71
CA ALA A 111 -5.11 -0.65 -13.77
C ALA A 111 -5.33 0.58 -14.67
N VAL A 112 -6.58 0.89 -15.04
CA VAL A 112 -6.90 2.13 -15.78
C VAL A 112 -6.54 3.37 -14.96
N CYS A 113 -6.85 3.40 -13.66
CA CYS A 113 -6.44 4.51 -12.78
C CYS A 113 -4.91 4.69 -12.78
N GLY A 114 -4.16 3.58 -12.75
CA GLY A 114 -2.69 3.59 -12.85
C GLY A 114 -2.19 4.13 -14.19
N LEU A 115 -2.79 3.73 -15.31
CA LEU A 115 -2.47 4.26 -16.65
C LEU A 115 -2.77 5.77 -16.76
N VAL A 116 -3.92 6.21 -16.25
CA VAL A 116 -4.28 7.65 -16.21
C VAL A 116 -3.27 8.43 -15.37
N LEU A 117 -2.84 7.88 -14.23
CA LEU A 117 -1.78 8.48 -13.43
C LEU A 117 -0.46 8.59 -14.22
N LEU A 118 -0.05 7.55 -14.94
CA LEU A 118 1.15 7.58 -15.78
C LEU A 118 1.07 8.65 -16.86
N VAL A 119 -0.08 8.77 -17.55
CA VAL A 119 -0.32 9.84 -18.53
C VAL A 119 -0.25 11.22 -17.85
N SER A 120 -0.84 11.38 -16.67
CA SER A 120 -0.77 12.62 -15.90
C SER A 120 0.68 12.98 -15.52
N MET A 121 1.49 12.00 -15.14
CA MET A 121 2.90 12.19 -14.80
C MET A 121 3.73 12.55 -16.04
N ALA A 122 3.54 11.86 -17.15
CA ALA A 122 4.18 12.18 -18.43
C ALA A 122 3.83 13.60 -18.88
N THR A 123 2.55 13.97 -18.78
CA THR A 123 2.06 15.32 -19.08
C THR A 123 2.69 16.36 -18.15
N GLY A 124 2.76 16.07 -16.85
CA GLY A 124 3.39 16.95 -15.85
C GLY A 124 4.86 17.19 -16.15
N ALA A 125 5.63 16.13 -16.44
CA ALA A 125 7.03 16.24 -16.84
C ALA A 125 7.19 17.04 -18.13
N TRP A 126 6.32 16.81 -19.12
CA TRP A 126 6.32 17.54 -20.39
C TRP A 126 6.00 19.03 -20.22
N LEU A 127 5.09 19.40 -19.31
CA LEU A 127 4.75 20.79 -19.00
C LEU A 127 5.82 21.49 -18.13
N TRP A 128 6.47 20.74 -17.26
CA TRP A 128 7.53 21.24 -16.38
C TRP A 128 8.85 21.47 -17.12
N TRP A 129 9.12 20.68 -18.17
CA TRP A 129 10.35 20.79 -18.94
C TRP A 129 10.53 22.19 -19.55
N PRO A 130 11.58 22.93 -19.16
CA PRO A 130 11.79 24.28 -19.67
C PRO A 130 12.20 24.22 -21.15
N ARG A 131 11.43 24.87 -22.02
CA ARG A 131 11.71 24.98 -23.46
C ARG A 131 12.31 26.34 -23.82
N GLY A 132 13.06 26.38 -24.93
CA GLY A 132 13.60 27.61 -25.50
C GLY A 132 14.76 28.22 -24.67
N PRO A 133 14.88 29.56 -24.56
CA PRO A 133 15.98 30.24 -23.86
C PRO A 133 16.05 29.95 -22.35
N ALA A 134 15.14 29.13 -21.84
CA ALA A 134 15.05 28.69 -20.45
C ALA A 134 15.63 27.28 -20.20
N ALA A 135 16.17 26.60 -21.21
CA ALA A 135 16.58 25.19 -21.14
C ALA A 135 17.53 24.84 -19.97
N GLY A 136 18.28 25.80 -19.39
CA GLY A 136 19.12 25.59 -18.20
C GLY A 136 18.46 25.87 -16.84
N ARG A 137 17.19 26.32 -16.81
CA ARG A 137 16.53 26.80 -15.59
C ARG A 137 15.68 25.77 -14.85
N TRP A 138 15.76 24.49 -15.22
CA TRP A 138 14.98 23.41 -14.59
C TRP A 138 15.16 23.36 -13.06
N ARG A 139 16.37 23.65 -12.56
CA ARG A 139 16.69 23.73 -11.12
C ARG A 139 15.89 24.81 -10.38
N ARG A 140 15.43 25.87 -11.06
CA ARG A 140 14.58 26.91 -10.45
C ARG A 140 13.16 26.41 -10.14
N GLY A 141 12.72 25.34 -10.81
CA GLY A 141 11.45 24.66 -10.50
C GLY A 141 11.52 23.73 -9.28
N LEU A 142 12.73 23.47 -8.77
CA LEU A 142 12.98 22.63 -7.59
C LEU A 142 13.32 23.46 -6.34
N THR A 143 13.21 24.79 -6.40
CA THR A 143 13.51 25.67 -5.28
C THR A 143 12.33 26.54 -4.91
N MET A 144 12.13 26.72 -3.59
CA MET A 144 11.03 27.51 -3.05
C MET A 144 11.44 28.99 -2.94
N ARG A 145 10.63 29.91 -3.48
CA ARG A 145 10.88 31.35 -3.29
C ARG A 145 10.22 31.81 -1.98
N ARG A 146 11.01 32.43 -1.11
CA ARG A 146 10.67 32.74 0.31
C ARG A 146 9.39 33.57 0.49
N GLN A 147 8.98 34.36 -0.52
CA GLN A 147 7.84 35.28 -0.46
C GLN A 147 6.65 34.86 -1.35
N SER A 148 6.62 33.65 -1.90
CA SER A 148 5.51 33.20 -2.74
C SER A 148 4.21 33.11 -1.93
N ARG A 149 3.08 33.65 -2.42
CA ARG A 149 1.76 33.59 -1.77
C ARG A 149 0.68 33.05 -2.72
N GLY A 150 -0.42 32.53 -2.15
CA GLY A 150 -1.59 32.08 -2.88
C GLY A 150 -1.30 30.98 -3.92
N LEU A 151 -1.86 31.13 -5.13
CA LEU A 151 -1.75 30.15 -6.21
C LEU A 151 -0.29 29.86 -6.62
N ARG A 152 0.58 30.86 -6.52
CA ARG A 152 2.01 30.71 -6.85
C ARG A 152 2.73 29.80 -5.86
N ARG A 153 2.44 29.92 -4.56
CA ARG A 153 2.96 29.00 -3.54
C ARG A 153 2.46 27.57 -3.76
N CYS A 154 1.18 27.40 -4.06
CA CYS A 154 0.60 26.09 -4.38
C CYS A 154 1.30 25.44 -5.57
N ARG A 155 1.57 26.22 -6.63
CA ARG A 155 2.31 25.75 -7.81
C ARG A 155 3.74 25.37 -7.50
N GLU A 156 4.48 26.23 -6.79
CA GLU A 156 5.87 25.93 -6.42
C GLU A 156 5.97 24.68 -5.54
N LEU A 157 5.07 24.51 -4.57
CA LEU A 157 5.03 23.30 -3.75
C LEU A 157 4.68 22.07 -4.58
N HIS A 158 3.70 22.16 -5.49
CA HIS A 158 3.36 21.07 -6.39
C HIS A 158 4.56 20.69 -7.27
N ASP A 159 5.22 21.67 -7.90
CA ASP A 159 6.36 21.46 -8.80
C ASP A 159 7.56 20.84 -8.05
N ILE A 160 7.85 21.31 -6.83
CA ILE A 160 8.92 20.77 -5.97
C ILE A 160 8.61 19.33 -5.55
N THR A 161 7.41 19.10 -5.00
CA THR A 161 7.01 17.77 -4.53
C THR A 161 6.93 16.77 -5.68
N ALA A 162 6.35 17.15 -6.82
CA ALA A 162 6.29 16.32 -8.01
C ALA A 162 7.69 16.04 -8.57
N GLY A 163 8.59 17.03 -8.56
CA GLY A 163 9.98 16.87 -9.02
C GLY A 163 10.77 15.87 -8.17
N TYR A 164 10.73 16.01 -6.83
CA TYR A 164 11.45 15.10 -5.93
C TYR A 164 10.86 13.69 -5.90
N LEU A 165 9.53 13.56 -6.03
CA LEU A 165 8.84 12.26 -5.97
C LEU A 165 8.61 11.64 -7.35
N PHE A 166 9.07 12.25 -8.44
CA PHE A 166 8.81 11.79 -9.79
C PHE A 166 9.22 10.33 -10.00
N PHE A 167 10.48 9.99 -9.71
CA PHE A 167 11.00 8.64 -9.91
C PHE A 167 10.34 7.60 -8.98
N PRO A 168 10.21 7.83 -7.66
CA PRO A 168 9.46 6.92 -6.80
C PRO A 168 8.02 6.69 -7.29
N LEU A 169 7.27 7.76 -7.59
CA LEU A 169 5.90 7.64 -8.08
C LEU A 169 5.82 6.91 -9.42
N LEU A 170 6.81 7.09 -10.30
CA LEU A 170 6.84 6.43 -11.61
C LEU A 170 6.99 4.92 -11.43
N VAL A 171 7.93 4.48 -10.59
CA VAL A 171 8.12 3.06 -10.27
C VAL A 171 6.87 2.48 -9.63
N LEU A 172 6.27 3.18 -8.64
CA LEU A 172 5.05 2.74 -7.98
C LEU A 172 3.87 2.65 -8.94
N ALA A 173 3.70 3.62 -9.84
CA ALA A 173 2.60 3.64 -10.81
C ALA A 173 2.76 2.53 -11.87
N LEU A 174 3.98 2.33 -12.41
CA LEU A 174 4.25 1.25 -13.37
C LEU A 174 4.02 -0.12 -12.75
N THR A 175 4.65 -0.38 -11.60
CA THR A 175 4.52 -1.67 -10.90
C THR A 175 3.10 -1.89 -10.39
N GLY A 176 2.43 -0.86 -9.87
CA GLY A 176 1.05 -0.95 -9.38
C GLY A 176 0.05 -1.24 -10.50
N THR A 177 0.20 -0.58 -11.65
CA THR A 177 -0.63 -0.83 -12.84
C THR A 177 -0.49 -2.27 -13.31
N TRP A 178 0.75 -2.77 -13.36
CA TRP A 178 1.01 -4.14 -13.74
C TRP A 178 0.48 -5.16 -12.72
N LEU A 179 0.72 -4.94 -11.42
CA LEU A 179 0.23 -5.81 -10.36
C LEU A 179 -1.31 -5.85 -10.28
N ALA A 180 -1.99 -4.79 -10.70
CA ALA A 180 -3.45 -4.75 -10.77
C ALA A 180 -4.01 -5.65 -11.87
N ARG A 181 -3.32 -5.76 -13.03
CA ARG A 181 -3.72 -6.60 -14.18
C ARG A 181 -2.52 -7.22 -14.91
N PRO A 182 -1.88 -8.26 -14.34
CA PRO A 182 -0.73 -8.92 -14.98
C PRO A 182 -1.03 -9.45 -16.39
N GLU A 183 -2.26 -9.88 -16.64
CA GLU A 183 -2.72 -10.42 -17.92
C GLU A 183 -2.63 -9.43 -19.09
N TRP A 184 -2.70 -8.11 -18.83
CA TRP A 184 -2.52 -7.09 -19.86
C TRP A 184 -1.06 -7.00 -20.34
N PHE A 185 -0.15 -7.48 -19.51
CA PHE A 185 1.29 -7.45 -19.72
C PHE A 185 1.86 -8.86 -19.83
N ALA A 186 1.04 -9.86 -20.18
CA ALA A 186 1.47 -11.25 -20.31
C ALA A 186 2.61 -11.43 -21.34
N TRP A 187 2.71 -10.54 -22.33
CA TRP A 187 3.81 -10.50 -23.29
C TRP A 187 5.16 -10.10 -22.67
N LEU A 188 5.16 -9.44 -21.50
CA LEU A 188 6.36 -8.98 -20.79
C LEU A 188 6.86 -9.98 -19.74
N ASP A 189 5.95 -10.80 -19.18
CA ASP A 189 6.28 -11.81 -18.17
C ASP A 189 5.42 -13.07 -18.37
N PRO A 190 5.65 -13.85 -19.44
CA PRO A 190 4.85 -15.03 -19.76
C PRO A 190 4.86 -16.07 -18.64
N ASP A 191 6.00 -16.20 -17.96
CA ASP A 191 6.24 -17.21 -16.92
C ASP A 191 5.98 -16.69 -15.50
N GLY A 192 5.57 -15.42 -15.33
CA GLY A 192 5.30 -14.81 -14.03
C GLY A 192 6.54 -14.58 -13.15
N SER A 193 7.73 -14.73 -13.71
CA SER A 193 9.03 -14.65 -13.05
C SER A 193 9.33 -13.27 -12.45
N LEU A 194 8.75 -12.21 -13.01
CA LEU A 194 9.01 -10.84 -12.62
C LEU A 194 8.02 -10.33 -11.56
N LYS A 195 6.92 -11.04 -11.33
CA LYS A 195 5.91 -10.68 -10.32
C LYS A 195 6.49 -10.46 -8.91
N PRO A 196 7.41 -11.30 -8.38
CA PRO A 196 8.02 -11.06 -7.07
C PRO A 196 8.86 -9.78 -7.04
N MET A 197 9.61 -9.51 -8.11
CA MET A 197 10.40 -8.30 -8.26
C MET A 197 9.50 -7.06 -8.34
N ALA A 198 8.41 -7.11 -9.12
CA ALA A 198 7.43 -6.04 -9.22
C ALA A 198 6.78 -5.74 -7.87
N SER A 199 6.41 -6.78 -7.12
CA SER A 199 5.87 -6.64 -5.76
C SER A 199 6.90 -6.02 -4.81
N ALA A 200 8.18 -6.37 -4.92
CA ALA A 200 9.24 -5.79 -4.11
C ALA A 200 9.52 -4.31 -4.47
N LEU A 201 9.49 -3.96 -5.75
CA LEU A 201 9.58 -2.57 -6.21
C LEU A 201 8.39 -1.75 -5.70
N HIS A 202 7.17 -2.28 -5.82
CA HIS A 202 5.98 -1.56 -5.39
C HIS A 202 5.91 -1.35 -3.88
N ALA A 203 6.29 -2.36 -3.09
CA ALA A 203 6.17 -2.30 -1.64
C ALA A 203 7.31 -1.51 -0.97
N ARG A 204 8.54 -1.62 -1.49
CA ARG A 204 9.75 -1.13 -0.81
C ARG A 204 10.81 -0.56 -1.73
N LEU A 205 10.50 -0.34 -3.01
CA LEU A 205 11.44 0.16 -4.03
C LEU A 205 12.76 -0.63 -4.11
N MET A 206 12.79 -1.87 -3.59
CA MET A 206 13.99 -2.68 -3.37
C MET A 206 15.07 -2.05 -2.45
N LEU A 207 14.74 -0.99 -1.70
CA LEU A 207 15.68 -0.28 -0.80
C LEU A 207 15.46 -0.61 0.69
N GLY A 208 14.72 -1.68 1.00
CA GLY A 208 14.38 -2.05 2.37
C GLY A 208 13.53 -0.99 3.07
N LEU A 209 13.82 -0.72 4.35
CA LEU A 209 13.06 0.23 5.18
C LEU A 209 13.05 1.65 4.62
N ALA A 210 14.16 2.09 4.01
CA ALA A 210 14.23 3.41 3.38
C ALA A 210 13.24 3.52 2.22
N GLY A 211 13.16 2.49 1.37
CA GLY A 211 12.24 2.46 0.24
C GLY A 211 10.78 2.32 0.67
N GLU A 212 10.50 1.61 1.76
CA GLU A 212 9.17 1.56 2.38
C GLU A 212 8.73 2.95 2.86
N ALA A 213 9.62 3.69 3.55
CA ALA A 213 9.34 5.06 3.99
C ALA A 213 9.09 6.00 2.78
N ILE A 214 9.90 5.89 1.73
CA ILE A 214 9.71 6.67 0.50
C ILE A 214 8.37 6.33 -0.17
N ALA A 215 8.03 5.04 -0.30
CA ALA A 215 6.78 4.61 -0.90
C ALA A 215 5.56 5.09 -0.11
N PHE A 216 5.64 5.04 1.23
CA PHE A 216 4.62 5.57 2.12
C PHE A 216 4.43 7.09 1.93
N VAL A 217 5.52 7.87 1.97
CA VAL A 217 5.48 9.32 1.75
C VAL A 217 4.95 9.67 0.36
N ALA A 218 5.38 8.94 -0.67
CA ALA A 218 4.91 9.12 -2.03
C ALA A 218 3.40 8.83 -2.15
N GLY A 219 2.91 7.75 -1.53
CA GLY A 219 1.49 7.40 -1.48
C GLY A 219 0.64 8.47 -0.79
N LEU A 220 1.13 9.07 0.29
CA LEU A 220 0.45 10.20 0.96
C LEU A 220 0.51 11.50 0.16
N ALA A 221 1.61 11.76 -0.54
CA ALA A 221 1.78 12.96 -1.35
C ALA A 221 0.92 12.94 -2.63
N LEU A 222 0.66 11.76 -3.19
CA LEU A 222 -0.10 11.59 -4.43
C LEU A 222 -1.49 12.27 -4.43
N PRO A 223 -2.39 12.05 -3.45
CA PRO A 223 -3.68 12.75 -3.42
C PRO A 223 -3.52 14.27 -3.28
N VAL A 224 -2.49 14.74 -2.55
CA VAL A 224 -2.20 16.17 -2.42
C VAL A 224 -1.75 16.77 -3.75
N LEU A 225 -0.89 16.07 -4.50
CA LEU A 225 -0.48 16.46 -5.84
C LEU A 225 -1.67 16.50 -6.80
N TYR A 226 -2.55 15.50 -6.75
CA TYR A 226 -3.75 15.46 -7.60
C TYR A 226 -4.69 16.65 -7.30
N VAL A 227 -5.02 16.88 -6.03
CA VAL A 227 -5.89 17.99 -5.61
C VAL A 227 -5.26 19.35 -5.94
N SER A 228 -3.97 19.54 -5.68
CA SER A 228 -3.29 20.80 -6.02
C SER A 228 -3.25 21.06 -7.53
N GLY A 229 -3.01 20.03 -8.35
CA GLY A 229 -3.10 20.11 -9.81
C GLY A 229 -4.49 20.55 -10.29
N LEU A 230 -5.55 19.91 -9.77
CA LEU A 230 -6.93 20.24 -10.12
C LEU A 230 -7.33 21.66 -9.68
N LEU A 231 -6.94 22.07 -8.47
CA LEU A 231 -7.16 23.41 -7.96
C LEU A 231 -6.50 24.48 -8.84
N MET A 232 -5.28 24.23 -9.30
CA MET A 232 -4.56 25.13 -10.20
C MET A 232 -5.22 25.24 -11.57
N TRP A 233 -5.62 24.09 -12.14
CA TRP A 233 -6.34 24.05 -13.41
C TRP A 233 -7.67 24.81 -13.34
N TRP A 234 -8.46 24.59 -12.29
CA TRP A 234 -9.76 25.25 -12.12
C TRP A 234 -9.62 26.76 -11.95
N LYS A 235 -8.64 27.21 -11.14
CA LYS A 235 -8.38 28.64 -10.95
C LYS A 235 -7.85 29.32 -12.22
N LYS A 236 -7.06 28.62 -13.04
CA LYS A 236 -6.63 29.14 -14.35
C LYS A 236 -7.84 29.32 -15.27
N LYS A 237 -8.73 28.33 -15.37
CA LYS A 237 -9.94 28.40 -16.21
C LYS A 237 -10.88 29.55 -15.81
N ARG A 238 -11.04 29.82 -14.51
CA ARG A 238 -11.88 30.92 -14.00
C ARG A 238 -11.35 32.33 -14.28
N ARG A 239 -10.07 32.47 -14.63
CA ARG A 239 -9.44 33.80 -14.85
C ARG A 239 -9.61 34.34 -16.28
N GLY A 240 -10.29 33.60 -17.16
CA GLY A 240 -10.40 33.96 -18.58
C GLY A 240 -9.06 33.82 -19.33
N PRO A 241 -9.08 33.86 -20.68
CA PRO A 241 -7.85 34.04 -21.47
C PRO A 241 -7.14 35.35 -21.14
#